data_AF-A0A8H4P9H8-F1
#
_entry.id   AF-A0A8H4P9H8-F1
#
_cell.length_a   1.000
_cell.length_b   1.000
_cell.length_c   1.000
_cell.angle_alpha   90.00
_cell.angle_beta   90.00
_cell.angle_gamma   90.00
#
_symmetry.space_group_name_H-M   'P 1'
#
loop_
_entity.id
_entity.type
_entity.pdbx_description
1 polymer ?
#
loop_
_entity_poly.entity_id
_entity_poly.type
_entity_poly.pdbx_seq_one_letter_code
_entity_poly.pdbx_strand_id
1 'polypeptide(L)'
;MRTALRRLAITSRVLFSSSPATRPILGSPSLVRKMSSLSEPVLKKPVKLSLIQLASGSDKQANLDSAASHVARAASSGANIVVLPECFNSPYGTKYFPQYAETLLP
;
A
#
# COMPACT_ATOMS: atom_id res chain seq x y z
N MET A 1 -7.45 -1.90 46.81
CA MET A 1 -5.98 -1.83 46.70
C MET A 1 -5.63 -1.16 45.38
N ARG A 2 -4.84 -0.08 45.44
CA ARG A 2 -4.62 0.88 44.36
C ARG A 2 -3.40 0.48 43.54
N THR A 3 -3.53 0.37 42.21
CA THR A 3 -2.35 0.41 41.35
C THR A 3 -2.69 1.12 40.03
N ALA A 4 -2.48 2.43 40.03
CA ALA A 4 -2.47 3.26 38.84
C ALA A 4 -1.07 3.16 38.19
N LEU A 5 -0.98 2.65 36.96
CA LEU A 5 0.25 2.65 36.18
C LEU A 5 0.27 3.90 35.27
N ARG A 6 1.32 4.67 35.50
CA ARG A 6 1.59 6.02 35.00
C ARG A 6 1.74 6.05 33.48
N ARG A 7 1.04 6.98 32.83
CA ARG A 7 1.36 7.46 31.47
C ARG A 7 2.65 8.28 31.52
N LEU A 8 3.67 7.87 30.78
CA LEU A 8 4.89 8.65 30.59
C LEU A 8 4.68 9.57 29.38
N ALA A 9 4.42 10.85 29.64
CA ALA A 9 4.43 11.89 28.60
C ALA A 9 5.89 12.34 28.41
N ILE A 10 6.50 11.98 27.29
CA ILE A 10 7.81 12.47 26.89
C ILE A 10 7.59 13.80 26.15
N THR A 11 7.73 14.91 26.88
CA THR A 11 7.78 16.26 26.32
C THR A 11 9.22 16.62 25.96
N SER A 12 9.60 16.40 24.71
CA SER A 12 10.86 16.91 24.17
C SER A 12 10.66 18.33 23.68
N ARG A 13 11.05 19.32 24.50
CA ARG A 13 11.26 20.71 24.08
C ARG A 13 12.53 20.76 23.23
N VAL A 14 12.39 20.95 21.92
CA VAL A 14 13.54 21.26 21.05
C VAL A 14 13.75 22.77 21.09
N LEU A 15 14.91 23.17 21.62
CA LEU A 15 15.39 24.55 21.66
C LEU A 15 15.86 24.95 20.25
N PHE A 16 15.30 26.04 19.74
CA PHE A 16 15.75 26.71 18.53
C PHE A 16 17.12 27.35 18.79
N SER A 17 18.14 26.96 18.01
CA SER A 17 19.46 27.58 17.98
C SER A 17 19.73 28.09 16.57
N SER A 18 19.84 29.40 16.41
CA SER A 18 20.12 30.09 15.15
C SER A 18 21.61 30.39 15.00
N SER A 19 22.27 29.93 13.93
CA SER A 19 23.47 30.54 13.32
C SER A 19 23.92 29.81 12.02
N PRO A 20 24.87 30.33 11.21
CA PRO A 20 24.61 31.14 10.02
C PRO A 20 24.97 30.45 8.68
N ALA A 21 24.66 31.17 7.60
CA ALA A 21 24.81 30.83 6.18
C ALA A 21 26.09 30.04 5.79
N THR A 22 25.88 28.94 5.06
CA THR A 22 26.94 28.20 4.34
C THR A 22 26.75 28.35 2.83
N ARG A 23 27.83 28.67 2.13
CA ARG A 23 27.94 29.01 0.70
C ARG A 23 27.49 27.86 -0.21
N PRO A 24 27.00 28.11 -1.44
CA PRO A 24 26.75 27.04 -2.40
C PRO A 24 28.09 26.54 -2.95
N ILE A 25 28.37 25.24 -2.77
CA ILE A 25 29.43 24.55 -3.48
C ILE A 25 28.93 24.29 -4.91
N LEU A 26 29.69 24.78 -5.89
CA LEU A 26 29.50 24.52 -7.31
C LEU A 26 29.71 23.03 -7.58
N GLY A 27 28.63 22.26 -7.51
CA GLY A 27 28.60 20.85 -7.88
C GLY A 27 28.74 20.70 -9.39
N SER A 28 29.76 19.96 -9.81
CA SER A 28 29.97 19.55 -11.20
C SER A 28 28.69 18.92 -11.78
N PRO A 29 28.33 19.18 -13.05
CA PRO A 29 27.21 18.49 -13.66
C PRO A 29 27.55 17.01 -13.75
N SER A 30 26.91 16.21 -12.88
CA SER A 30 26.93 14.77 -13.01
C SER A 30 26.38 14.42 -14.38
N LEU A 31 27.25 13.91 -15.25
CA LEU A 31 26.89 13.37 -16.55
C LEU A 31 26.00 12.15 -16.32
N VAL A 32 24.69 12.38 -16.16
CA VAL A 32 23.70 11.31 -16.10
C VAL A 32 23.76 10.59 -17.43
N ARG A 33 24.38 9.40 -17.44
CA ARG A 33 24.39 8.49 -18.59
C ARG A 33 22.94 8.18 -18.93
N LYS A 34 22.43 8.83 -19.96
CA LYS A 34 21.09 8.62 -20.52
C LYS A 34 21.10 7.24 -21.18
N MET A 35 20.70 6.22 -20.42
CA MET A 35 20.55 4.86 -20.95
C MET A 35 19.38 4.89 -21.94
N SER A 36 19.67 4.90 -23.23
CA SER A 36 18.67 4.75 -24.29
C SER A 36 18.12 3.33 -24.22
N SER A 37 16.98 3.15 -23.56
CA SER A 37 16.16 1.95 -23.69
C SER A 37 15.76 1.80 -25.16
N LEU A 38 16.29 0.77 -25.84
CA LEU A 38 16.10 0.51 -27.28
C LEU A 38 14.77 -0.18 -27.62
N SER A 39 13.80 -0.22 -26.70
CA SER A 39 12.50 -0.82 -26.95
C SER A 39 11.40 0.23 -26.89
N GLU A 40 10.59 0.29 -27.95
CA GLU A 40 9.32 1.02 -27.94
C GLU A 40 8.47 0.61 -26.72
N PRO A 41 7.75 1.55 -26.09
CA PRO A 41 6.92 1.24 -24.94
C PRO A 41 5.80 0.27 -25.34
N VAL A 42 5.69 -0.85 -24.62
CA VAL A 42 4.63 -1.87 -24.84
C VAL A 42 3.23 -1.28 -24.62
N LEU A 43 3.09 -0.33 -23.70
CA LEU A 43 1.82 0.29 -23.35
C LEU A 43 1.62 1.62 -24.07
N LYS A 44 0.43 1.82 -24.66
CA LYS A 44 0.04 3.08 -25.31
C LYS A 44 -0.02 4.30 -24.36
N LYS A 45 -0.18 4.05 -23.06
CA LYS A 45 -0.22 5.08 -22.00
C LYS A 45 0.31 4.49 -20.69
N PRO A 46 0.89 5.31 -19.78
CA PRO A 46 1.20 4.86 -18.43
C PRO A 46 -0.05 4.31 -17.73
N VAL A 47 0.12 3.23 -16.96
CA VAL A 47 -0.95 2.58 -16.19
C VAL A 47 -0.52 2.49 -14.73
N LYS A 48 -1.32 3.06 -13.83
CA LYS A 48 -1.13 2.93 -12.39
C LYS A 48 -1.79 1.65 -11.89
N LEU A 49 -0.98 0.73 -11.39
CA LEU A 49 -1.42 -0.52 -10.77
C LEU A 49 -1.50 -0.36 -9.24
N SER A 50 -2.50 -0.97 -8.62
CA SER A 50 -2.56 -1.15 -7.17
C SER A 50 -2.72 -2.62 -6.83
N LEU A 51 -1.81 -3.14 -6.01
CA LEU A 51 -1.85 -4.52 -5.52
C LEU A 51 -2.35 -4.50 -4.08
N ILE A 52 -3.50 -5.11 -3.83
CA ILE A 52 -4.07 -5.17 -2.49
C ILE A 52 -3.45 -6.36 -1.74
N GLN A 53 -2.86 -6.07 -0.59
CA GLN A 53 -2.47 -7.10 0.37
C GLN A 53 -3.57 -7.21 1.43
N LEU A 54 -4.32 -8.30 1.39
CA LEU A 54 -5.47 -8.57 2.26
C LEU A 54 -5.17 -9.79 3.15
N ALA A 55 -5.50 -9.71 4.44
CA ALA A 55 -5.47 -10.86 5.34
C ALA A 55 -6.86 -11.50 5.39
N SER A 56 -7.07 -12.55 4.60
CA SER A 56 -8.36 -13.26 4.55
C SER A 56 -8.54 -14.19 5.76
N GLY A 57 -9.73 -14.18 6.35
CA GLY A 57 -10.14 -15.08 7.42
C GLY A 57 -11.27 -16.05 7.01
N SER A 58 -11.87 -16.70 8.00
CA SER A 58 -13.03 -17.59 7.80
C SER A 58 -14.36 -16.86 7.65
N ASP A 59 -14.43 -15.58 7.98
CA ASP A 59 -15.63 -14.77 7.74
C ASP A 59 -15.58 -14.19 6.32
N LYS A 60 -16.39 -14.77 5.43
CA LYS A 60 -16.47 -14.37 4.04
C LYS A 60 -16.97 -12.92 3.88
N GLN A 61 -17.95 -12.49 4.65
CA GLN A 61 -18.49 -11.14 4.51
C GLN A 61 -17.47 -10.10 4.96
N ALA A 62 -16.79 -10.35 6.08
CA ALA A 62 -15.71 -9.47 6.53
C ALA A 62 -14.57 -9.35 5.51
N ASN A 63 -14.23 -10.45 4.83
CA ASN A 63 -13.24 -10.44 3.74
C ASN A 63 -13.69 -9.57 2.56
N LEU A 64 -14.96 -9.70 2.14
CA LEU A 64 -15.54 -8.91 1.04
C LEU A 64 -15.60 -7.43 1.38
N ASP A 65 -16.04 -7.07 2.59
CA ASP A 65 -16.14 -5.68 3.05
C ASP A 65 -14.76 -5.01 3.10
N SER A 66 -13.76 -5.75 3.60
CA SER A 66 -12.37 -5.29 3.64
C SER A 66 -11.81 -5.11 2.22
N ALA A 67 -11.99 -6.10 1.34
CA ALA A 67 -11.59 -6.01 -0.07
C ALA A 67 -12.24 -4.79 -0.76
N ALA A 68 -13.54 -4.59 -0.59
CA ALA A 68 -14.27 -3.46 -1.16
C ALA A 68 -13.73 -2.10 -0.67
N SER A 69 -13.45 -1.97 0.63
CA SER A 69 -12.84 -0.77 1.21
C SER A 69 -11.45 -0.47 0.62
N HIS A 70 -10.62 -1.51 0.46
CA HIS A 70 -9.30 -1.37 -0.15
C HIS A 70 -9.38 -1.02 -1.65
N VAL A 71 -10.31 -1.61 -2.40
CA VAL A 71 -10.55 -1.27 -3.81
C VAL A 71 -10.99 0.18 -3.94
N ALA A 72 -11.94 0.64 -3.12
CA ALA A 72 -12.42 2.02 -3.15
C ALA A 72 -11.27 3.02 -2.88
N ARG A 73 -10.40 2.73 -1.91
CA ARG A 73 -9.23 3.55 -1.59
C ARG A 73 -8.19 3.56 -2.72
N ALA A 74 -7.95 2.41 -3.36
CA ALA A 74 -7.04 2.32 -4.50
C ALA A 74 -7.56 3.13 -5.69
N ALA A 75 -8.85 3.01 -5.99
CA ALA A 75 -9.52 3.77 -7.04
C ALA A 75 -9.48 5.28 -6.77
N SER A 76 -9.79 5.72 -5.55
CA SER A 76 -9.71 7.14 -5.17
C SER A 76 -8.28 7.69 -5.22
N SER A 77 -7.28 6.83 -5.11
CA SER A 77 -5.86 7.18 -5.26
C SER A 77 -5.37 7.17 -6.72
N GLY A 78 -6.28 6.99 -7.70
CA GLY A 78 -6.00 7.05 -9.13
C GLY A 78 -5.49 5.76 -9.75
N ALA A 79 -5.67 4.60 -9.11
CA ALA A 79 -5.34 3.32 -9.74
C ALA A 79 -6.21 3.08 -10.98
N ASN A 80 -5.60 2.65 -12.08
CA ASN A 80 -6.31 2.24 -13.29
C ASN A 80 -6.71 0.77 -13.24
N ILE A 81 -5.90 -0.06 -12.57
CA ILE A 81 -6.15 -1.48 -12.35
C ILE A 81 -5.86 -1.78 -10.89
N VAL A 82 -6.77 -2.51 -10.26
CA VAL A 82 -6.66 -2.98 -8.88
C VAL A 82 -6.67 -4.51 -8.90
N VAL A 83 -5.72 -5.12 -8.21
CA VAL A 83 -5.58 -6.58 -8.14
C VAL A 83 -5.79 -7.03 -6.70
N LEU A 84 -6.68 -7.99 -6.50
CA LEU A 84 -6.89 -8.69 -5.23
C LEU A 84 -6.02 -9.95 -5.16
N PRO A 85 -5.67 -10.43 -3.95
CA PRO A 85 -4.89 -11.66 -3.81
C PRO A 85 -5.72 -12.90 -4.14
N GLU A 86 -5.03 -14.02 -4.35
CA GLU A 86 -5.65 -15.33 -4.54
C GLU A 86 -6.50 -15.71 -3.31
N CYS A 87 -7.65 -16.36 -3.53
CA CYS A 87 -8.59 -16.77 -2.48
C CYS A 87 -8.93 -15.65 -1.48
N PHE A 88 -9.04 -14.40 -1.92
CA PHE A 88 -9.25 -13.26 -1.00
C PHE A 88 -10.52 -13.35 -0.14
N ASN A 89 -11.52 -14.14 -0.54
CA ASN A 89 -12.80 -14.24 0.16
C ASN A 89 -12.87 -15.39 1.18
N SER A 90 -11.85 -16.25 1.28
CA SER A 90 -11.91 -17.49 2.07
C SER A 90 -10.54 -17.97 2.57
N PRO A 91 -10.49 -18.88 3.55
CA PRO A 91 -9.24 -19.55 3.93
C PRO A 91 -8.71 -20.39 2.77
N TYR A 92 -7.40 -20.33 2.55
CA TYR A 92 -6.75 -21.14 1.51
C TYR A 92 -6.74 -22.62 1.88
N GLY A 93 -7.27 -23.48 0.99
CA GLY A 93 -7.18 -24.93 1.12
C GLY A 93 -8.34 -25.67 0.46
N THR A 94 -8.02 -26.80 -0.18
CA THR A 94 -8.98 -27.60 -0.97
C THR A 94 -10.21 -28.05 -0.17
N LYS A 95 -10.04 -28.29 1.13
CA LYS A 95 -11.13 -28.65 2.04
C LYS A 95 -12.17 -27.54 2.26
N TYR A 96 -11.80 -26.28 2.02
CA TYR A 96 -12.69 -25.13 2.21
C TYR A 96 -13.47 -24.79 0.93
N PHE A 97 -12.96 -25.14 -0.25
CA PHE A 97 -13.57 -24.72 -1.52
C PHE A 97 -15.06 -25.08 -1.64
N PRO A 98 -15.53 -26.30 -1.28
CA PRO A 98 -16.96 -26.61 -1.36
C PRO A 98 -17.84 -25.74 -0.46
N GLN A 99 -17.32 -25.27 0.67
CA GLN A 99 -18.06 -24.47 1.64
C GLN A 99 -18.11 -22.97 1.23
N TYR A 100 -17.03 -22.45 0.65
CA TYR A 100 -16.90 -21.01 0.36
C TYR A 100 -17.17 -20.63 -1.09
N ALA A 101 -17.25 -21.61 -2.00
CA ALA A 101 -17.63 -21.39 -3.40
C ALA A 101 -18.99 -20.71 -3.51
N GLU A 102 -19.14 -19.89 -4.56
CA GLU A 102 -20.40 -19.19 -4.86
C GLU A 102 -21.15 -19.94 -5.94
N THR A 103 -22.48 -20.02 -5.79
CA THR A 103 -23.36 -20.54 -6.82
C THR A 103 -23.29 -19.61 -8.03
N LEU A 104 -22.97 -20.16 -9.20
CA LEU A 104 -23.10 -19.46 -10.46
C LEU A 104 -24.59 -19.39 -10.82
N LEU A 105 -25.08 -18.17 -11.05
CA LEU A 105 -26.44 -17.95 -11.54
C LEU A 105 -26.46 -18.10 -13.08
N PRO A 106 -27.58 -18.57 -13.67
CA PRO A 106 -27.75 -18.67 -15.12
C PRO A 106 -27.78 -17.31 -15.83
#